data_AF-A0A088DB16-F1
#
_entry.id   AF-A0A088DB16-F1
#
_cell.length_a   1.000
_cell.length_b   1.000
_cell.length_c   1.000
_cell.angle_alpha   90.00
_cell.angle_beta   90.00
_cell.angle_gamma   90.00
#
_symmetry.space_group_name_H-M   'P 1'
#
loop_
_entity.id
_entity.type
_entity.pdbx_description
1 polymer ?
#
loop_
_entity_poly.entity_id
_entity_poly.type
_entity_poly.pdbx_seq_one_letter_code
_entity_poly.pdbx_strand_id
1 'polypeptide(L)' 'MKIFFAILLILAICSMAIWTVNGTAIAVRCSSDADCFGKCPGYPPCKDKFCSCTG' A
#
# COMPACT_ATOMS: atom_id res chain seq x y z
N MET A 1 11.09 34.62 0.57
CA MET A 1 11.78 33.33 0.77
C MET A 1 11.02 32.37 1.70
N LYS A 2 10.35 32.85 2.77
CA LYS A 2 9.64 31.97 3.74
C LYS A 2 8.37 31.28 3.18
N ILE A 3 7.60 32.00 2.34
CA ILE A 3 6.36 31.50 1.73
C ILE A 3 6.64 30.35 0.76
N PHE A 4 7.70 30.47 -0.04
CA PHE A 4 8.08 29.44 -1.01
C PHE A 4 8.45 28.12 -0.32
N PHE A 5 9.13 28.21 0.84
CA PHE A 5 9.47 27.04 1.64
C PHE A 5 8.24 26.33 2.22
N ALA A 6 7.24 27.09 2.66
CA ALA A 6 5.97 26.52 3.15
C ALA A 6 5.22 25.75 2.06
N ILE A 7 5.20 26.28 0.83
CA ILE A 7 4.57 25.62 -0.33
C ILE A 7 5.26 24.30 -0.67
N LEU A 8 6.60 24.29 -0.66
CA LEU A 8 7.39 23.06 -0.91
C LEU A 8 7.14 21.99 0.16
N LEU A 9 7.03 22.37 1.43
CA LEU A 9 6.72 21.43 2.51
C LEU A 9 5.34 20.78 2.33
N ILE A 10 4.33 21.55 1.96
CA ILE A 10 2.97 21.04 1.75
C ILE A 10 2.95 20.05 0.57
N LEU A 11 3.60 20.40 -0.54
CA LEU A 11 3.71 19.53 -1.73
C LEU A 11 4.42 18.20 -1.41
N ALA A 12 5.48 18.24 -0.60
CA ALA A 12 6.21 17.05 -0.18
C ALA A 12 5.35 16.11 0.69
N ILE A 13 4.63 16.68 1.67
CA ILE A 13 3.75 15.91 2.57
C ILE A 13 2.58 15.29 1.79
N CYS A 14 1.93 16.06 0.91
CA CYS A 14 0.85 15.55 0.07
C CYS A 14 1.34 14.41 -0.85
N SER A 15 2.55 14.51 -1.40
CA SER A 15 3.11 13.45 -2.25
C SER A 15 3.33 12.16 -1.46
N MET A 16 3.85 12.24 -0.22
CA MET A 16 4.00 11.06 0.64
C MET A 16 2.64 10.45 1.02
N ALA A 17 1.64 11.28 1.32
CA ALA A 17 0.30 10.81 1.64
C ALA A 17 -0.35 10.06 0.47
N ILE A 18 -0.20 10.57 -0.77
CA ILE A 18 -0.69 9.91 -1.98
C ILE A 18 -0.01 8.55 -2.18
N TRP A 19 1.30 8.46 -1.90
CA TRP A 19 2.04 7.19 -1.94
C TRP A 19 1.57 6.20 -0.86
N THR A 20 1.23 6.65 0.35
CA THR A 20 0.73 5.74 1.39
C THR A 20 -0.67 5.20 1.07
N VAL A 21 -1.53 6.00 0.43
CA VAL A 21 -2.89 5.55 0.07
C VAL A 21 -2.93 4.74 -1.23
N ASN A 22 -1.99 4.95 -2.16
CA ASN A 22 -2.00 4.31 -3.48
C ASN A 22 -0.87 3.27 -3.68
N GLY A 23 0.19 3.33 -2.86
CA GLY A 23 1.44 2.59 -3.05
C GLY A 23 1.66 1.40 -2.12
N THR A 24 0.77 1.15 -1.17
CA THR A 24 0.81 -0.11 -0.40
C THR A 24 -0.61 -0.64 -0.22
N ALA A 25 -1.23 -1.05 -1.34
CA ALA A 25 -1.99 -2.29 -1.26
C ALA A 25 -1.00 -3.29 -0.64
N ILE A 26 -1.30 -3.74 0.58
CA ILE A 26 -0.42 -4.62 1.34
C ILE A 26 -0.26 -5.86 0.48
N ALA A 27 0.79 -5.87 -0.34
CA ALA A 27 1.09 -6.95 -1.25
C ALA A 27 1.66 -8.05 -0.36
N VAL A 28 0.76 -8.76 0.29
CA VAL A 28 1.08 -9.84 1.20
C VAL A 28 1.73 -10.91 0.35
N ARG A 29 3.04 -11.11 0.50
CA ARG A 29 3.73 -12.19 -0.20
C ARG A 29 3.12 -13.54 0.21
N CYS A 30 2.95 -14.42 -0.77
CA CYS A 30 2.47 -15.78 -0.57
C CYS A 30 3.27 -16.78 -1.43
N SER A 31 3.46 -17.99 -0.90
CA SER A 31 3.91 -19.15 -1.70
C SER A 31 2.77 -20.08 -2.08
N SER A 32 1.70 -20.09 -1.28
CA SER A 32 0.50 -20.91 -1.47
C SER A 32 -0.71 -20.13 -0.95
N ASP A 33 -1.91 -20.48 -1.42
CA ASP A 33 -3.17 -19.82 -1.02
C ASP A 33 -3.42 -19.82 0.49
N ALA A 34 -2.91 -20.84 1.20
CA ALA A 34 -2.98 -20.94 2.66
C ALA A 34 -2.25 -19.80 3.39
N ASP A 35 -1.21 -19.21 2.79
CA ASP A 35 -0.46 -18.10 3.40
C ASP A 35 -1.31 -16.82 3.47
N CYS A 36 -2.22 -16.67 2.50
CA CYS A 36 -3.16 -15.56 2.42
C CYS A 36 -4.29 -15.66 3.44
N PHE A 37 -4.62 -16.88 3.87
CA PHE A 37 -5.73 -17.11 4.78
C PHE A 37 -5.54 -16.45 6.15
N GLY A 38 -4.32 -16.50 6.70
CA GLY A 38 -4.02 -15.90 8.01
C GLY A 38 -3.78 -14.39 7.97
N LYS A 39 -3.67 -13.80 6.77
CA LYS A 39 -3.24 -12.42 6.58
C LYS A 39 -4.33 -11.52 6.01
N CYS A 40 -5.31 -12.10 5.31
CA CYS A 40 -6.37 -11.36 4.66
C CYS A 40 -7.73 -12.02 4.86
N PRO A 41 -8.78 -11.23 5.19
CA PRO A 41 -10.14 -11.74 5.25
C PRO A 41 -10.60 -12.18 3.86
N GLY A 42 -11.40 -13.25 3.78
CA GLY A 42 -12.04 -13.68 2.53
C GLY A 42 -11.27 -14.69 1.68
N TYR A 43 -10.19 -15.30 2.20
CA TYR A 43 -9.43 -16.36 1.52
C TYR A 43 -9.03 -16.01 0.07
N PRO A 44 -8.37 -14.86 -0.17
CA PRO A 44 -7.97 -14.49 -1.51
C PRO A 44 -6.90 -15.47 -2.06
N PRO A 45 -6.95 -15.78 -3.36
CA PRO A 45 -5.94 -16.65 -3.97
C PRO A 45 -4.57 -15.97 -4.01
N CYS A 46 -3.52 -16.80 -4.01
CA CYS A 46 -2.16 -16.36 -4.21
C CYS A 46 -1.90 -16.16 -5.71
N LYS A 47 -1.72 -14.90 -6.13
CA LYS A 47 -1.49 -14.54 -7.53
C LYS A 47 -0.18 -13.79 -7.66
N ASP A 48 0.68 -14.24 -8.58
CA ASP A 48 2.00 -13.63 -8.81
C ASP A 48 2.88 -13.53 -7.54
N LYS A 49 2.74 -14.50 -6.62
CA LYS A 49 3.38 -14.53 -5.28
C LYS A 49 2.89 -13.44 -4.31
N PHE A 50 1.72 -12.86 -4.58
CA PHE A 50 1.06 -11.92 -3.69
C PHE A 50 -0.42 -12.30 -3.48
N CYS A 51 -0.92 -12.11 -2.27
CA CYS A 51 -2.33 -12.31 -1.97
C CYS A 51 -3.13 -11.15 -2.53
N SER A 52 -4.20 -11.47 -3.26
CA SER A 52 -5.12 -10.47 -3.81
C SER A 52 -6.11 -10.01 -2.74
N CYS A 53 -5.61 -9.41 -1.67
CA CYS A 53 -6.44 -8.96 -0.55
C CYS A 53 -7.24 -7.74 -0.98
N THR A 54 -8.54 -7.91 -1.15
CA THR A 54 -9.46 -6.79 -1.36
C THR A 54 -9.70 -6.15 0.01
N GLY A 55 -9.18 -4.95 0.21
CA GLY A 55 -9.46 -4.14 1.40
C GLY A 55 -10.91 -3.66 1.44
#